data_AF-A0A7K5W2I6-F1
#
_entry.id   AF-A0A7K5W2I6-F1
#
_cell.length_a   1.000
_cell.length_b   1.000
_cell.length_c   1.000
_cell.angle_alpha   90.00
_cell.angle_beta   90.00
_cell.angle_gamma   90.00
#
_symmetry.space_group_name_H-M   'P 1'
#
loop_
_entity.id
_entity.type
_entity.pdbx_description
1 polymer ?
#
loop_
_entity_poly.entity_id
_entity_poly.type
_entity_poly.pdbx_seq_one_letter_code
_entity_poly.pdbx_strand_id
1 'polypeptide(L)' 'LARVKALVKADPDVTLASQEAVFVLARATELFVETIAKDAYVYAQQGKRKTLQRKDLDNAIEAIDEFAFLE' A
#
# COMPACT_ATOMS: atom_id res chain seq x y z
N LEU A 1 -10.01 4.13 -12.19
CA LEU A 1 -11.12 3.87 -11.22
C LEU A 1 -11.81 2.52 -11.39
N ALA A 2 -12.10 2.04 -12.61
CA ALA A 2 -12.79 0.75 -12.82
C ALA A 2 -12.10 -0.45 -12.12
N ARG A 3 -10.77 -0.53 -12.15
CA ARG A 3 -10.00 -1.57 -11.44
C ARG A 3 -10.15 -1.51 -9.92
N VAL A 4 -10.09 -0.31 -9.33
CA VAL A 4 -10.31 -0.12 -7.88
C VAL A 4 -11.70 -0.59 -7.50
N LYS A 5 -12.72 -0.19 -8.26
CA LYS A 5 -14.10 -0.65 -8.05
C LYS A 5 -14.24 -2.16 -8.13
N ALA A 6 -13.54 -2.81 -9.06
CA ALA A 6 -13.56 -4.27 -9.21
C ALA A 6 -12.92 -4.98 -8.01
N LEU A 7 -11.81 -4.45 -7.48
CA LEU A 7 -11.16 -4.98 -6.27
C LEU A 7 -12.05 -4.82 -5.03
N VAL A 8 -12.69 -3.66 -4.88
CA VAL A 8 -13.63 -3.41 -3.77
C VAL A 8 -14.83 -4.36 -3.82
N LYS A 9 -15.35 -4.66 -5.01
CA LYS A 9 -16.46 -5.61 -5.22
C LYS A 9 -16.02 -7.08 -5.26
N ALA A 10 -14.74 -7.38 -5.09
CA ALA A 10 -14.28 -8.75 -4.93
C ALA A 10 -14.67 -9.32 -3.55
N ASP A 11 -14.89 -8.44 -2.57
CA ASP A 11 -15.49 -8.79 -1.29
C ASP A 11 -17.00 -9.07 -1.47
N PRO A 12 -17.48 -10.29 -1.13
CA PRO A 12 -18.87 -10.67 -1.30
C PRO A 12 -19.85 -9.86 -0.44
N ASP A 13 -19.38 -9.27 0.66
CA ASP A 13 -20.21 -8.46 1.55
C ASP A 13 -20.40 -7.02 1.00
N VAL A 14 -19.62 -6.62 0.00
CA VAL A 14 -19.69 -5.30 -0.63
C VAL A 14 -20.68 -5.28 -1.81
N THR A 15 -21.93 -4.97 -1.49
CA THR A 15 -23.01 -4.88 -2.50
C THR A 15 -22.91 -3.61 -3.36
N LEU A 16 -22.61 -2.46 -2.74
CA LEU A 16 -22.56 -1.14 -3.36
C LEU A 16 -21.21 -0.47 -3.13
N ALA A 17 -20.69 0.20 -4.15
CA ALA A 17 -19.50 1.03 -4.07
C ALA A 17 -19.76 2.33 -4.85
N SER A 18 -19.94 3.44 -4.11
CA SER A 18 -20.19 4.75 -4.70
C SER A 18 -18.96 5.25 -5.47
N GLN A 19 -19.17 6.14 -6.44
CA GLN A 19 -18.07 6.70 -7.22
C GLN A 19 -17.09 7.50 -6.34
N GLU A 20 -17.61 8.22 -5.34
CA GLU A 20 -16.80 8.99 -4.38
C GLU A 20 -15.93 8.08 -3.52
N ALA A 21 -16.49 6.98 -2.99
CA ALA A 21 -15.71 6.02 -2.20
C ALA A 21 -14.57 5.39 -3.04
N VAL A 22 -14.87 5.01 -4.30
CA VAL A 22 -13.86 4.48 -5.23
C VAL A 22 -12.78 5.51 -5.54
N PHE A 23 -13.13 6.79 -5.64
CA PHE A 23 -12.17 7.87 -5.86
C PHE A 23 -11.27 8.10 -4.64
N VAL A 24 -11.84 8.16 -3.44
CA VAL A 24 -11.08 8.28 -2.19
C VAL A 24 -10.12 7.11 -2.01
N LEU A 25 -10.57 5.87 -2.25
CA LEU A 25 -9.71 4.69 -2.20
C LEU A 25 -8.55 4.77 -3.20
N ALA A 26 -8.79 5.28 -4.42
CA ALA A 26 -7.73 5.47 -5.38
C ALA A 26 -6.67 6.47 -4.87
N ARG A 27 -7.11 7.59 -4.28
CA ARG A 27 -6.19 8.59 -3.71
C ARG A 27 -5.45 8.06 -2.48
N ALA A 28 -6.14 7.34 -1.60
CA ALA A 28 -5.53 6.70 -0.44
C ALA A 28 -4.49 5.66 -0.86
N THR A 29 -4.76 4.87 -1.91
CA THR A 29 -3.80 3.89 -2.45
C THR A 29 -2.55 4.57 -3.00
N GLU A 30 -2.69 5.71 -3.68
CA GLU A 30 -1.54 6.50 -4.16
C GLU A 30 -0.64 6.97 -3.02
N LEU A 31 -1.24 7.54 -1.96
CA LEU A 31 -0.52 7.97 -0.77
C LEU A 31 0.12 6.78 -0.04
N PHE A 32 -0.60 5.67 0.08
CA PHE A 32 -0.10 4.45 0.71
C PHE A 32 1.14 3.91 0.00
N VAL A 33 1.12 3.81 -1.33
CA VAL A 33 2.26 3.35 -2.14
C VAL A 33 3.45 4.30 -1.99
N GLU A 34 3.23 5.61 -1.98
CA GLU A 34 4.30 6.59 -1.77
C GLU A 34 4.94 6.45 -0.39
N THR A 35 4.14 6.33 0.67
CA THR A 35 4.62 6.19 2.05
C THR A 35 5.42 4.92 2.22
N ILE A 36 4.85 3.76 1.88
CA ILE A 36 5.53 2.47 2.09
C ILE A 36 6.80 2.34 1.24
N ALA A 37 6.83 2.94 0.05
CA ALA A 37 8.03 2.97 -0.78
C ALA A 37 9.14 3.83 -0.16
N LYS A 38 8.80 4.98 0.43
CA LYS A 38 9.77 5.83 1.15
C LYS A 38 10.32 5.13 2.37
N ASP A 39 9.46 4.50 3.18
CA ASP A 39 9.87 3.79 4.39
C ASP A 39 10.75 2.59 4.06
N ALA A 40 10.37 1.78 3.06
CA ALA A 40 11.21 0.71 2.56
C ALA A 40 12.56 1.24 2.02
N TYR A 41 12.57 2.38 1.33
CA TYR A 41 13.80 2.96 0.81
C TYR A 41 14.79 3.40 1.90
N VAL A 42 14.32 3.75 3.10
CA VAL A 42 15.19 4.02 4.26
C VAL A 42 16.06 2.79 4.56
N TYR A 43 15.50 1.58 4.53
CA TYR A 43 16.26 0.34 4.75
C TYR A 43 17.24 0.03 3.60
N ALA A 44 16.87 0.35 2.37
CA ALA A 44 17.80 0.25 1.24
C ALA A 44 19.02 1.16 1.44
N GLN A 45 18.79 2.41 1.88
CA GLN A 45 19.82 3.40 2.16
C GLN A 45 20.72 2.99 3.34
N GLN A 46 20.15 2.43 4.41
CA GLN A 46 20.93 1.86 5.53
C GLN A 46 21.89 0.77 5.04
N GLY A 47 21.44 -0.04 4.08
CA GLY A 47 22.27 -1.02 3.38
C GLY A 47 23.22 -0.45 2.32
N LYS A 48 23.36 0.88 2.22
CA LYS A 48 24.15 1.60 1.20
C LYS A 48 23.77 1.24 -0.24
N ARG A 49 22.52 0.84 -0.46
CA ARG A 49 21.98 0.48 -1.78
C ARG A 49 21.09 1.61 -2.30
N LYS A 50 21.03 1.72 -3.62
CA LYS A 50 20.10 2.62 -4.35
C LYS A 50 18.93 1.86 -4.99
N THR A 51 19.02 0.54 -5.05
CA THR A 51 17.97 -0.34 -5.57
C THR A 51 17.19 -0.90 -4.40
N LEU A 52 15.89 -0.62 -4.38
CA LEU A 52 14.94 -1.19 -3.43
C LEU A 52 14.81 -2.70 -3.67
N GLN A 53 14.83 -3.49 -2.59
CA GLN A 53 14.70 -4.94 -2.61
C GLN A 53 13.52 -5.38 -1.75
N ARG A 54 13.01 -6.60 -1.98
CA ARG A 54 11.88 -7.14 -1.22
C ARG A 54 12.10 -7.12 0.30
N LYS A 55 13.31 -7.49 0.75
CA LYS A 55 13.69 -7.44 2.17
C LYS A 55 13.58 -6.05 2.81
N ASP A 56 13.73 -4.98 2.03
CA ASP A 56 13.63 -3.61 2.55
C ASP A 56 12.17 -3.26 2.85
N LEU A 57 11.26 -3.79 2.03
CA LEU A 57 9.82 -3.70 2.25
C LEU A 57 9.40 -4.55 3.44
N ASP A 58 9.89 -5.79 3.53
CA ASP A 58 9.59 -6.67 4.66
C ASP A 58 10.05 -6.03 5.99
N ASN A 59 11.26 -5.47 6.04
CA ASN A 59 11.75 -4.72 7.22
C ASN A 59 10.89 -3.50 7.55
N ALA A 60 10.33 -2.80 6.55
CA ALA A 60 9.44 -1.68 6.79
C ALA A 60 8.09 -2.11 7.35
N ILE A 61 7.55 -3.22 6.86
CA ILE A 61 6.30 -3.82 7.36
C ILE A 61 6.47 -4.24 8.83
N GLU A 62 7.55 -4.95 9.16
CA GLU A 62 7.81 -5.42 10.53
C GLU A 62 8.07 -4.28 11.54
N ALA A 63 8.49 -3.11 11.07
CA ALA A 63 8.89 -2.00 11.95
C ALA A 63 7.79 -0.96 12.21
N ILE A 64 6.71 -0.95 11.42
CA ILE A 64 5.70 0.10 11.41
C ILE A 64 4.33 -0.55 11.68
N ASP A 65 3.75 -0.26 12.83
CA ASP A 65 2.48 -0.86 13.30
C ASP A 65 1.32 -0.60 12.33
N GLU A 66 1.31 0.56 11.68
CA GLU A 66 0.32 0.91 10.65
C GLU A 66 0.35 -0.03 9.43
N PHE A 67 1.43 -0.79 9.23
CA PHE A 67 1.58 -1.79 8.17
C PHE A 67 1.29 -3.22 8.62
N ALA A 68 0.88 -3.45 9.87
CA ALA A 68 0.60 -4.79 10.42
C ALA A 68 -0.42 -5.61 9.61
N PHE A 69 -1.29 -4.96 8.83
CA PHE A 69 -2.22 -5.64 7.92
C PHE A 69 -1.54 -6.35 6.73
N LEU A 70 -0.23 -6.21 6.57
CA LEU A 70 0.60 -6.79 5.50
C LEU A 70 1.55 -7.89 5.98
N GLU A 71 1.60 -8.17 7.28
CA GLU A 71 2.40 -9.27 7.86
C GLU A 71 1.91 -10.66 7.40
#